data_AF-A0A9D4DG15-F1
#
_entry.id   AF-A0A9D4DG15-F1
#
_cell.length_a   1.000
_cell.length_b   1.000
_cell.length_c   1.000
_cell.angle_alpha   90.00
_cell.angle_beta   90.00
_cell.angle_gamma   90.00
#
_symmetry.space_group_name_H-M   'P 1'
#
loop_
_entity.id
_entity.type
_entity.pdbx_description
1 polymer ?
#
loop_
_entity_poly.entity_id
_entity_poly.type
_entity_poly.pdbx_seq_one_letter_code
_entity_poly.pdbx_strand_id
1 'polypeptide(L)' 'MHVANKNYCEVVVYTNQGIHKQTVLFDKEFVDKLVVKCTAFCLDHIVPEVIEQKFGR' A
#
# COMPACT_ATOMS: atom_id res chain seq x y z
N MET A 1 6.28 -0.94 3.68
CA MET A 1 6.90 -0.85 5.03
C MET A 1 5.96 -1.35 6.13
N HIS A 2 4.72 -0.88 6.22
CA HIS A 2 3.73 -1.33 7.23
C HIS A 2 3.52 -2.85 7.26
N VAL A 3 3.13 -3.47 6.14
CA VAL A 3 2.84 -4.92 6.05
C VAL A 3 4.05 -5.78 6.43
N ALA A 4 5.26 -5.36 6.04
CA ALA A 4 6.50 -6.08 6.30
C ALA A 4 7.16 -5.74 7.66
N ASN A 5 6.52 -4.90 8.47
CA ASN A 5 7.02 -4.38 9.75
C ASN A 5 8.47 -3.84 9.66
N LYS A 6 8.72 -2.96 8.69
CA LYS A 6 10.03 -2.30 8.49
C LYS A 6 9.94 -0.80 8.79
N ASN A 7 10.99 -0.28 9.41
CA ASN A 7 11.08 1.14 9.80
C ASN A 7 11.64 2.06 8.70
N TYR A 8 12.18 1.50 7.62
CA TYR A 8 12.64 2.23 6.45
C TYR A 8 12.68 1.30 5.23
N CYS A 9 12.83 1.89 4.05
CA CYS A 9 13.24 1.19 2.83
C CYS A 9 14.18 2.06 2.00
N GLU A 10 14.99 1.44 1.16
CA GLU A 10 15.77 2.15 0.14
C GLU A 10 15.01 2.15 -1.18
N VAL A 11 14.80 3.33 -1.74
CA VAL A 11 14.31 3.51 -3.11
C VAL A 11 15.54 3.67 -3.99
N VAL A 12 15.74 2.71 -4.89
CA VAL A 12 16.86 2.70 -5.83
C VAL A 12 16.30 2.86 -7.24
N VAL A 13 16.74 3.90 -7.94
CA VAL A 13 16.35 4.21 -9.31
C VAL A 13 17.57 4.14 -10.21
N TYR A 14 17.50 3.30 -11.23
CA TYR A 14 18.51 3.18 -12.27
C TYR A 14 18.10 4.05 -13.45
N THR A 15 18.99 4.93 -13.89
CA THR A 15 18.80 5.79 -15.07
C THR A 15 19.98 5.63 -16.01
N ASN A 16 19.86 6.15 -17.23
CA ASN A 16 20.98 6.21 -18.17
C ASN A 16 22.14 7.10 -17.67
N GLN A 17 21.92 7.92 -16.64
CA GLN A 17 22.91 8.80 -16.03
C GLN A 17 23.55 8.20 -14.77
N GLY A 18 23.05 7.05 -14.28
CA GLY A 18 23.61 6.36 -13.12
C GLY A 18 22.56 5.80 -12.17
N ILE A 19 22.99 5.53 -10.93
CA ILE A 19 22.14 4.95 -9.87
C ILE A 19 21.87 6.03 -8.82
N HIS A 20 20.59 6.33 -8.59
CA HIS A 20 20.15 7.17 -7.49
C HIS A 20 19.57 6.30 -6.38
N LYS A 21 20.00 6.56 -5.14
CA LYS A 21 19.52 5.87 -3.94
C LYS A 21 18.98 6.89 -2.96
N GLN A 22 17.80 6.61 -2.40
CA GLN A 22 17.19 7.42 -1.35
C GLN A 22 16.61 6.53 -0.26
N THR A 23 16.97 6.82 0.99
CA THR A 23 16.34 6.18 2.15
C THR A 23 15.02 6.86 2.46
N VAL A 24 13.95 6.08 2.53
CA VAL A 24 12.62 6.53 2.94
C VAL A 24 12.31 5.93 4.29
N LEU A 25 12.04 6.78 5.27
CA LEU A 25 11.68 6.36 6.62
C LEU A 25 10.20 6.02 6.71
N PHE A 26 9.86 5.14 7.63
CA PHE A 26 8.47 4.82 7.93
C PHE A 26 7.75 6.04 8.48
N ASP A 27 6.68 6.43 7.79
CA ASP A 27 5.78 7.51 8.20
C ASP A 27 4.48 6.90 8.73
N LYS A 28 4.32 6.95 10.06
CA LYS A 28 3.14 6.40 10.73
C LYS A 28 1.87 7.15 10.33
N GLU A 29 1.92 8.48 10.26
CA GLU A 29 0.73 9.29 9.98
C GLU A 29 0.23 9.05 8.55
N PHE A 30 1.14 8.96 7.60
CA PHE A 30 0.83 8.59 6.23
C PHE A 30 0.18 7.21 6.14
N VAL A 31 0.74 6.23 6.85
CA VAL A 31 0.23 4.86 6.86
C VAL A 31 -1.15 4.77 7.50
N ASP A 32 -1.37 5.43 8.63
CA ASP A 32 -2.68 5.43 9.31
C ASP A 32 -3.77 5.99 8.38
N LYS A 33 -3.46 7.09 7.66
CA LYS A 33 -4.36 7.64 6.62
C LYS A 33 -4.57 6.69 5.43
N LEU A 34 -3.52 5.96 5.02
CA LEU A 34 -3.59 5.02 3.91
C LEU A 34 -4.45 3.80 4.27
N VAL A 35 -4.31 3.26 5.49
CA VAL A 35 -5.09 2.11 5.97
C VAL A 35 -6.59 2.41 5.95
N VAL A 36 -7.00 3.61 6.39
CA VAL A 36 -8.41 4.04 6.32
C VAL A 36 -8.93 4.01 4.87
N LYS A 37 -8.17 4.57 3.92
CA LYS A 37 -8.55 4.57 2.50
C LYS A 37 -8.61 3.17 1.90
N CYS A 38 -7.62 2.32 2.19
CA CYS A 38 -7.63 0.93 1.73
C CYS A 38 -8.81 0.15 2.31
N THR A 39 -9.15 0.38 3.58
CA THR A 39 -10.29 -0.26 4.23
C THR A 39 -11.60 0.15 3.57
N ALA A 40 -11.80 1.45 3.32
CA ALA A 40 -12.98 1.95 2.61
C ALA A 40 -13.09 1.34 1.21
N PHE A 41 -12.00 1.34 0.44
CA PHE A 41 -11.97 0.70 -0.89
C PHE A 41 -12.34 -0.78 -0.84
N CYS A 42 -11.83 -1.53 0.14
CA CYS A 42 -12.18 -2.94 0.30
C CYS A 42 -13.67 -3.15 0.60
N LEU A 43 -14.25 -2.32 1.48
CA LEU A 43 -15.67 -2.42 1.85
C LEU A 43 -16.60 -2.03 0.70
N ASP A 44 -16.25 -0.99 -0.05
CA ASP A 44 -17.12 -0.42 -1.09
C ASP A 44 -17.07 -1.20 -2.41
N HIS A 45 -15.95 -1.89 -2.69
CA HIS A 45 -15.73 -2.53 -3.98
C HIS A 45 -15.43 -4.03 -3.90
N ILE A 46 -14.49 -4.43 -3.03
CA ILE A 46 -14.02 -5.82 -2.99
C ILE A 46 -15.02 -6.73 -2.29
N VAL A 47 -15.56 -6.31 -1.14
CA VAL A 47 -16.53 -7.12 -0.38
C VAL A 47 -17.80 -7.40 -1.18
N PRO A 48 -18.45 -6.42 -1.84
CA PRO A 48 -19.59 -6.67 -2.71
C PRO A 48 -19.27 -7.67 -3.83
N GLU A 49 -18.15 -7.51 -4.53
CA GLU A 49 -17.75 -8.43 -5.59
C GLU A 49 -17.58 -9.87 -5.08
N VAL A 50 -16.93 -10.05 -3.93
CA VAL A 50 -16.74 -11.38 -3.33
C VAL A 50 -18.06 -11.98 -2.86
N ILE A 51 -18.97 -11.18 -2.30
CA ILE A 51 -20.29 -11.65 -1.85
C ILE A 51 -21.15 -12.05 -3.05
N GLU A 52 -21.22 -11.22 -4.10
CA GLU A 52 -21.96 -11.52 -5.32
C GLU A 52 -21.45 -12.79 -6.00
N GLN A 53 -20.14 -13.02 -6.01
CA GLN A 53 -19.56 -14.26 -6.55
C GLN A 53 -19.90 -15.50 -5.72
N LYS A 54 -19.97 -15.38 -4.38
CA LYS A 54 -20.20 -16.53 -3.48
C LYS A 54 -21.67 -16.86 -3.21
N PHE A 55 -22.51 -15.84 -3.21
CA PHE A 55 -23.90 -15.93 -2.75
C PHE A 55 -24.87 -15.28 -3.74
N GLY A 56 -24.52 -15.29 -5.03
CA GLY A 56 -25.25 -14.61 -6.10
C GLY A 56 -26.78 -14.66 -5.94
N ARG A 57 -27.43 -13.57 -6.39
CA ARG A 57 -28.89 -13.47 -6.48
C ARG A 57 -29.52 -14.69 -7.13
#